data_AF-A0A7R9VN04-F1
#
_entry.id   AF-A0A7R9VN04-F1
#
_cell.length_a   1.000
_cell.length_b   1.000
_cell.length_c   1.000
_cell.angle_alpha   90.00
_cell.angle_beta   90.00
_cell.angle_gamma   90.00
#
_symmetry.space_group_name_H-M   'P 1'
#
loop_
_entity.id
_entity.type
_entity.pdbx_description
1 polymer ?
#
loop_
_entity_poly.entity_id
_entity_poly.type
_entity_poly.pdbx_seq_one_letter_code
_entity_poly.pdbx_strand_id
1 'polypeptide(L)'
;ALYLVREGSVTLLTNKGEDRNVIQAGDYFGEANMLRDQNKDGEKHYVIRSPSTAIAHGPRTIVDVLYLEECRSVVNTKLLGLGGAPAVGDVNSSVEWADTKRHSLLGTGGFGQVWLASIPRTKMSSEQSSEGEEEKKKFQDEADRLVVALKVQSKYQILDA
;
A
#
# COMPACT_ATOMS: atom_id res chain seq x y z
N ALA A 1 -12.80 -3.96 16.88
CA ALA A 1 -13.51 -5.01 16.13
C ALA A 1 -13.52 -4.64 14.67
N LEU A 2 -13.58 -5.65 13.80
CA LEU A 2 -13.86 -5.51 12.37
C LEU A 2 -15.36 -5.70 12.18
N TYR A 3 -15.97 -4.92 11.28
CA TYR A 3 -17.40 -4.97 11.01
C TYR A 3 -17.63 -5.36 9.56
N LEU A 4 -18.53 -6.29 9.32
CA LEU A 4 -18.88 -6.83 7.99
C LEU A 4 -20.33 -6.46 7.69
N VAL A 5 -20.58 -5.75 6.60
CA VAL A 5 -21.95 -5.35 6.22
C VAL A 5 -22.57 -6.49 5.42
N ARG A 6 -23.53 -7.21 6.02
CA ARG A 6 -24.25 -8.32 5.35
C ARG A 6 -25.42 -7.83 4.49
N GLU A 7 -26.21 -6.90 5.03
CA GLU A 7 -27.34 -6.29 4.34
C GLU A 7 -27.37 -4.79 4.63
N GLY A 8 -27.88 -3.99 3.69
CA GLY A 8 -28.01 -2.54 3.83
C GLY A 8 -26.73 -1.75 3.52
N SER A 9 -26.58 -0.60 4.14
CA SER A 9 -25.41 0.27 3.97
C SER A 9 -25.11 1.08 5.23
N VAL A 10 -23.84 1.49 5.36
CA VAL A 10 -23.33 2.23 6.51
C VAL A 10 -22.53 3.42 6.01
N THR A 11 -22.81 4.62 6.53
CA THR A 11 -21.95 5.79 6.28
C THR A 11 -20.95 5.91 7.41
N LEU A 12 -19.68 5.99 7.04
CA LEU A 12 -18.59 6.33 7.94
C LEU A 12 -18.39 7.85 7.94
N LEU A 13 -18.47 8.44 9.13
CA LEU A 13 -18.12 9.83 9.38
C LEU A 13 -16.81 9.88 10.15
N THR A 14 -15.76 10.44 9.54
CA THR A 14 -14.52 10.72 10.25
C THR A 14 -14.74 11.84 11.25
N ASN A 15 -14.06 11.81 12.41
CA ASN A 15 -14.19 12.83 13.47
C ASN A 15 -13.89 14.28 13.03
N LYS A 16 -13.33 14.48 11.82
CA LYS A 16 -13.07 15.78 11.19
C LYS A 16 -14.18 16.25 10.25
N GLY A 17 -15.26 15.49 10.07
CA GLY A 17 -16.45 15.88 9.32
C GLY A 17 -16.31 15.91 7.79
N GLU A 18 -15.12 15.71 7.24
CA GLU A 18 -14.84 15.84 5.80
C GLU A 18 -15.17 14.58 4.97
N ASP A 19 -14.85 13.39 5.48
CA ASP A 19 -15.02 12.17 4.68
C ASP A 19 -16.33 11.46 5.00
N ARG A 20 -17.17 11.32 3.96
CA ARG A 20 -18.34 10.44 3.93
C ARG A 20 -18.03 9.28 3.01
N ASN A 21 -17.67 8.14 3.59
CA ASN A 21 -17.57 6.91 2.82
C ASN A 21 -18.83 6.07 3.08
N VAL A 22 -19.50 5.64 2.01
CA VAL A 22 -20.68 4.78 2.09
C VAL A 22 -20.25 3.35 1.81
N ILE A 23 -20.33 2.52 2.84
CA ILE A 23 -20.01 1.11 2.81
C ILE A 23 -21.30 0.33 2.48
N GLN A 24 -21.25 -0.51 1.45
CA GLN A 24 -22.40 -1.30 1.01
C GLN A 24 -22.32 -2.75 1.52
N ALA A 25 -23.40 -3.51 1.32
CA ALA A 25 -23.40 -4.94 1.59
C ALA A 25 -22.27 -5.65 0.84
N GLY A 26 -21.54 -6.51 1.54
CA GLY A 26 -20.35 -7.20 1.04
C GLY A 26 -19.03 -6.54 1.46
N ASP A 27 -19.04 -5.26 1.82
CA ASP A 27 -17.84 -4.56 2.30
C ASP A 27 -17.68 -4.65 3.84
N TYR A 28 -16.52 -4.17 4.30
CA TYR A 28 -16.15 -4.14 5.71
C TYR A 28 -15.59 -2.78 6.13
N PHE A 29 -15.52 -2.55 7.44
CA PHE A 29 -14.87 -1.38 8.03
C PHE A 29 -14.34 -1.66 9.44
N GLY A 30 -13.46 -0.79 9.94
CA GLY A 30 -12.88 -0.91 11.29
C GLY A 30 -11.62 -1.76 11.33
N GLU A 31 -11.04 -2.09 10.18
CA GLU A 31 -9.76 -2.76 10.01
C GLU A 31 -8.61 -2.01 10.69
N ALA A 32 -8.63 -0.67 10.67
CA ALA A 32 -7.67 0.15 11.42
C ALA A 32 -7.70 -0.14 12.94
N ASN A 33 -8.86 -0.51 13.50
CA ASN A 33 -8.97 -0.87 14.91
C ASN A 33 -8.33 -2.23 15.23
N MET A 34 -8.16 -3.11 14.23
CA MET A 34 -7.48 -4.40 14.40
C MET A 34 -5.96 -4.23 14.49
N LEU A 35 -5.43 -3.14 13.95
CA LEU A 35 -4.00 -2.82 13.94
C LEU A 35 -3.56 -2.01 15.18
N ARG A 36 -4.48 -1.27 15.83
CA ARG A 36 -4.17 -0.37 16.95
C ARG A 36 -3.72 -1.05 18.24
N ASP A 37 -4.02 -2.33 18.42
CA ASP A 37 -3.59 -3.12 19.58
C ASP A 37 -2.11 -3.57 19.48
N GLN A 38 -1.38 -3.12 18.45
CA GLN A 38 0.07 -3.30 18.33
C GLN A 38 0.88 -2.15 18.97
N ASN A 39 0.21 -1.13 19.52
CA ASN A 39 0.89 -0.07 20.27
C ASN A 39 1.47 -0.66 21.56
N LYS A 40 2.77 -0.42 21.76
CA LYS A 40 3.66 -1.09 22.72
C LYS A 40 3.36 -0.80 24.20
N ASP A 41 2.32 -0.05 24.51
CA ASP A 41 2.14 0.58 25.83
C ASP A 41 1.20 -0.20 26.77
N GLY A 42 0.77 -1.41 26.39
CA GLY A 42 -0.05 -2.26 27.28
C GLY A 42 -1.46 -1.72 27.56
N GLU A 43 -1.85 -0.63 26.91
CA GLU A 43 -3.23 -0.13 26.94
C GLU A 43 -4.14 -1.10 26.19
N LYS A 44 -5.25 -1.48 26.84
CA LYS A 44 -6.22 -2.38 26.25
C LYS A 44 -6.93 -1.69 25.09
N HIS A 45 -7.05 -2.37 23.95
CA HIS A 45 -7.67 -1.90 22.70
C HIS A 45 -9.02 -1.19 22.81
N TYR A 46 -9.81 -1.40 23.89
CA TYR A 46 -11.09 -0.74 24.10
C TYR A 46 -10.99 0.70 24.65
N VAL A 47 -9.80 1.15 25.07
CA VAL A 47 -9.57 2.51 25.60
C VAL A 47 -9.42 3.53 24.45
N ILE A 48 -8.97 3.08 23.28
CA ILE A 48 -8.68 3.94 22.14
C ILE A 48 -9.96 4.25 21.36
N ARG A 49 -10.32 5.53 21.29
CA ARG A 49 -11.48 6.00 20.53
C ARG A 49 -11.30 5.76 19.03
N SER A 50 -12.32 5.21 18.38
CA SER A 50 -12.39 5.05 16.92
C SER A 50 -12.23 6.41 16.21
N PRO A 51 -11.49 6.49 15.09
CA PRO A 51 -11.34 7.74 14.33
C PRO A 51 -12.60 8.09 13.53
N SER A 52 -13.50 7.12 13.37
CA SER A 52 -14.74 7.24 12.60
C SER A 52 -15.94 6.72 13.37
N THR A 53 -17.10 7.31 13.08
CA THR A 53 -18.42 6.92 13.56
C THR A 53 -19.20 6.30 12.41
N ALA A 54 -19.76 5.11 12.64
CA ALA A 54 -20.57 4.40 11.65
C ALA A 54 -22.06 4.68 11.89
N ILE A 55 -22.78 5.06 10.84
CA ILE A 55 -24.22 5.33 10.87
C ILE A 55 -24.91 4.38 9.88
N ALA A 56 -25.79 3.51 10.39
CA ALA A 56 -26.58 2.62 9.57
C ALA A 56 -27.64 3.38 8.76
N HIS A 57 -27.78 3.04 7.48
CA HIS A 57 -28.81 3.60 6.61
C HIS A 57 -30.00 2.66 6.49
N GLY A 58 -31.08 3.05 7.15
CA GLY A 58 -32.37 2.38 7.02
C GLY A 58 -32.55 1.16 7.93
N PRO A 59 -33.77 0.62 7.96
CA PRO A 59 -34.20 -0.35 8.97
C PRO A 59 -33.65 -1.77 8.76
N ARG A 60 -33.04 -2.06 7.60
CA ARG A 60 -32.58 -3.40 7.21
C ARG A 60 -31.05 -3.49 7.06
N THR A 61 -30.33 -2.73 7.89
CA THR A 61 -28.87 -2.82 7.91
C THR A 61 -28.44 -3.89 8.91
N ILE A 62 -27.78 -4.94 8.43
CA ILE A 62 -27.25 -6.04 9.24
C ILE A 62 -25.73 -5.99 9.17
N VAL A 63 -25.10 -5.88 10.33
CA VAL A 63 -23.64 -5.82 10.46
C VAL A 63 -23.19 -6.91 11.41
N ASP A 64 -22.26 -7.74 10.96
CA ASP A 64 -21.58 -8.70 11.81
C ASP A 64 -20.33 -8.07 12.43
N VAL A 65 -20.02 -8.54 13.63
CA VAL A 65 -18.88 -8.06 14.40
C VAL A 65 -17.90 -9.21 14.55
N LEU A 66 -16.66 -8.96 14.17
CA LEU A 66 -15.54 -9.86 14.39
C LEU A 66 -14.59 -9.22 15.40
N TYR A 67 -14.48 -9.84 16.58
CA TYR A 67 -13.63 -9.32 17.64
C TYR A 67 -12.17 -9.73 17.43
N LEU A 68 -11.26 -8.87 17.90
CA LEU A 68 -9.83 -9.13 17.78
C LEU A 68 -9.39 -10.37 18.55
N GLU A 69 -10.03 -10.63 19.70
CA GLU A 69 -9.80 -11.81 20.53
C GLU A 69 -10.15 -13.11 19.78
N GLU A 70 -11.25 -13.09 19.03
CA GLU A 70 -11.69 -14.22 18.19
C GLU A 70 -10.71 -14.44 17.04
N CYS A 71 -10.28 -13.39 16.34
CA CYS A 71 -9.24 -13.50 15.31
C CYS A 71 -7.94 -14.11 15.85
N ARG A 72 -7.55 -13.73 17.08
CA ARG A 72 -6.33 -14.23 17.73
C ARG A 72 -6.39 -15.69 18.11
N SER A 73 -7.58 -16.22 18.37
CA SER A 73 -7.76 -17.65 18.64
C SER A 73 -7.42 -18.52 17.43
N VAL A 74 -7.55 -17.96 16.22
CA VAL A 74 -7.31 -18.67 14.95
C VAL A 74 -5.95 -18.32 14.36
N VAL A 75 -5.56 -17.04 14.38
CA VAL A 75 -4.35 -16.54 13.73
C VAL A 75 -3.57 -15.65 14.70
N ASN A 76 -2.25 -15.88 14.83
CA ASN A 76 -1.40 -15.02 15.66
C ASN A 76 -1.18 -13.65 15.01
N THR A 77 -2.09 -12.71 15.27
CA THR A 77 -2.06 -11.35 14.71
C THR A 77 -0.89 -10.50 15.21
N LYS A 78 -0.14 -10.93 16.24
CA LYS A 78 1.10 -10.26 16.68
C LYS A 78 2.24 -10.40 15.68
N LEU A 79 2.21 -11.45 14.86
CA LEU A 79 3.24 -11.71 13.85
C LEU A 79 2.95 -11.02 12.51
N LEU A 80 1.73 -10.53 12.30
CA LEU A 80 1.33 -9.92 11.04
C LEU A 80 1.95 -8.53 10.82
N GLY A 81 2.61 -7.95 11.84
CA GLY A 81 3.22 -6.63 11.78
C GLY A 81 2.19 -5.53 11.54
N LEU A 82 2.57 -4.28 11.83
CA LEU A 82 1.96 -3.14 11.16
C LEU A 82 2.58 -3.19 9.77
N GLY A 83 1.90 -3.86 8.83
CA GLY A 83 2.14 -3.55 7.42
C GLY A 83 1.92 -2.06 7.31
N GLY A 84 2.99 -1.26 7.31
CA GLY A 84 2.89 0.15 7.00
C GLY A 84 2.06 0.26 5.73
N ALA A 85 1.24 1.30 5.62
CA ALA A 85 0.62 1.64 4.35
C ALA A 85 1.67 1.38 3.26
N PRO A 86 1.37 0.57 2.23
CA PRO A 86 2.39 0.14 1.28
C PRO A 86 3.18 1.38 0.89
N ALA A 87 4.50 1.38 1.13
CA ALA A 87 5.34 2.54 0.86
C ALA A 87 5.24 2.99 -0.61
N VAL A 88 4.65 2.13 -1.44
CA VAL A 88 4.26 2.35 -2.82
C VAL A 88 2.73 2.36 -2.88
N GLY A 89 2.12 3.53 -2.63
CA GLY A 89 0.68 3.75 -2.77
C GLY A 89 0.21 3.72 -4.23
N ASP A 90 1.12 3.98 -5.16
CA ASP A 90 0.89 3.90 -6.60
C ASP A 90 2.11 3.31 -7.29
N VAL A 91 1.88 2.35 -8.19
CA VAL A 91 2.90 1.93 -9.16
C VAL A 91 3.16 3.12 -10.07
N ASN A 92 4.29 3.79 -9.88
CA ASN A 92 4.65 4.93 -10.72
C ASN A 92 4.86 4.46 -12.17
N SER A 93 3.88 4.72 -13.03
CA SER A 93 3.89 4.36 -14.45
C SER A 93 4.74 5.32 -15.30
N SER A 94 5.33 6.37 -14.71
CA SER A 94 6.19 7.31 -15.44
C SER A 94 7.57 6.74 -15.79
N VAL A 95 7.95 5.63 -15.13
CA VAL A 95 9.25 4.98 -15.33
C VAL A 95 9.12 3.94 -16.44
N GLU A 96 9.77 4.21 -17.57
CA GLU A 96 9.86 3.27 -18.67
C GLU A 96 11.11 2.40 -18.55
N TRP A 97 11.09 1.21 -19.18
CA TRP A 97 12.25 0.32 -19.20
C TRP A 97 13.51 1.00 -19.77
N ALA A 98 13.33 1.88 -20.76
CA ALA A 98 14.41 2.64 -21.38
C ALA A 98 15.14 3.58 -20.41
N ASP A 99 14.50 3.99 -19.31
CA ASP A 99 15.10 4.87 -18.30
C ASP A 99 16.03 4.13 -17.33
N THR A 100 15.95 2.80 -17.31
CA THR A 100 16.72 1.96 -16.37
C THR A 100 18.12 1.66 -16.90
N LYS A 101 19.16 2.07 -16.17
CA LYS A 101 20.55 1.65 -16.43
C LYS A 101 20.88 0.47 -15.52
N ARG A 102 21.15 -0.70 -16.09
CA ARG A 102 21.57 -1.92 -15.37
C ARG A 102 23.06 -1.85 -15.05
N HIS A 103 23.42 -2.08 -13.79
CA HIS A 103 24.81 -2.05 -13.32
C HIS A 103 25.36 -3.46 -13.11
N SER A 104 24.78 -4.21 -12.18
CA SER A 104 25.27 -5.54 -11.82
C SER A 104 24.13 -6.52 -11.61
N LEU A 105 24.37 -7.78 -11.93
CA LEU A 105 23.44 -8.87 -11.65
C LEU A 105 23.63 -9.29 -10.18
N LEU A 106 22.60 -9.13 -9.36
CA LEU A 106 22.62 -9.50 -7.94
C LEU A 106 22.26 -10.96 -7.72
N GLY A 107 21.42 -11.53 -8.59
CA GLY A 107 21.01 -12.92 -8.47
C GLY A 107 20.17 -13.41 -9.64
N THR A 108 20.17 -14.73 -9.82
CA THR A 108 19.31 -15.44 -10.77
C THR A 108 18.55 -16.53 -10.05
N GLY A 109 17.32 -16.80 -10.48
CA GLY A 109 16.51 -17.88 -9.94
C GLY A 109 15.43 -18.31 -10.93
N GLY A 110 14.66 -19.34 -10.58
CA GLY A 110 13.63 -19.91 -11.46
C GLY A 110 12.55 -18.91 -11.89
N PHE A 111 12.38 -17.81 -11.16
CA PHE A 111 11.40 -16.76 -11.44
C PHE A 111 11.95 -15.54 -12.19
N GLY A 112 13.22 -15.57 -12.60
CA GLY A 112 13.86 -14.49 -13.36
C GLY A 112 15.20 -14.03 -12.77
N GLN A 113 15.56 -12.79 -13.08
CA GLN A 113 16.85 -12.19 -12.71
C GLN A 113 16.64 -10.93 -11.88
N VAL A 114 17.52 -10.71 -10.89
CA VAL A 114 17.52 -9.49 -10.08
C VAL A 114 18.78 -8.69 -10.42
N TRP A 115 18.57 -7.47 -10.90
CA TRP A 115 19.63 -6.55 -11.30
C TRP A 115 19.68 -5.36 -10.34
N LEU A 116 20.88 -4.91 -10.00
CA LEU A 116 21.09 -3.57 -9.47
C LEU A 116 20.97 -2.60 -10.65
N ALA A 117 20.01 -1.68 -10.57
CA ALA A 117 19.74 -0.71 -11.62
C ALA A 117 19.67 0.70 -11.04
N SER A 118 19.85 1.71 -11.89
CA SER A 118 19.66 3.11 -11.50
C SER A 118 18.63 3.79 -12.40
N ILE A 119 17.74 4.57 -11.80
CA ILE A 119 16.65 5.31 -12.45
C ILE A 119 16.88 6.81 -12.24
N PRO A 120 16.66 7.68 -13.23
CA PRO A 120 16.72 9.14 -13.05
C PRO A 120 15.72 9.62 -11.99
N ARG A 121 16.15 10.41 -11.02
CA ARG A 121 15.26 10.95 -9.97
C ARG A 121 14.19 11.90 -10.52
N THR A 122 14.49 12.57 -11.64
CA THR A 122 13.62 13.54 -12.30
C THR A 122 12.25 12.98 -12.70
N LYS A 123 12.12 11.65 -12.87
CA LYS A 123 10.85 10.99 -13.20
C LYS A 123 10.04 10.51 -11.99
N MET A 124 10.61 10.52 -10.78
CA MET A 124 9.90 10.13 -9.55
C MET A 124 9.22 11.29 -8.83
N SER A 125 9.64 12.53 -9.05
CA SER A 125 9.00 13.73 -8.50
C SER A 125 8.04 14.32 -9.53
N SER A 126 6.77 13.93 -9.48
CA SER A 126 5.71 14.66 -10.17
C SER A 126 5.50 16.02 -9.50
N GLU A 127 6.20 17.06 -9.98
CA GLU A 127 5.67 18.38 -10.35
C GLU A 127 6.75 19.49 -10.38
N GLN A 128 6.69 20.27 -11.48
CA GLN A 128 7.21 21.63 -11.71
C GLN A 128 8.74 21.87 -11.77
N SER A 129 9.30 21.89 -12.98
CA SER A 129 9.45 23.12 -13.79
C SER A 129 10.39 22.90 -14.97
N SER A 130 10.11 23.64 -16.03
CA SER A 130 10.67 23.55 -17.37
C SER A 130 11.98 24.32 -17.55
N GLU A 131 12.71 23.87 -18.57
CA GLU A 131 13.64 24.61 -19.44
C GLU A 131 15.04 25.00 -18.94
N GLY A 132 16.01 24.68 -19.80
CA GLY A 132 17.26 25.41 -19.92
C GLY A 132 18.52 24.60 -19.63
N GLU A 133 19.43 24.61 -20.61
CA GLU A 133 20.86 24.31 -20.51
C GLU A 133 21.27 22.83 -20.69
N GLU A 134 21.41 22.50 -21.98
CA GLU A 134 22.37 21.53 -22.49
C GLU A 134 23.81 22.09 -22.36
N GLU A 135 24.77 21.16 -22.34
CA GLU A 135 26.23 21.40 -22.40
C GLU A 135 27.04 21.54 -21.10
N LYS A 136 26.63 20.92 -19.98
CA LYS A 136 27.58 20.49 -18.91
C LYS A 136 27.28 19.13 -18.25
N LYS A 137 26.41 18.31 -18.84
CA LYS A 137 25.70 17.22 -18.13
C LYS A 137 26.38 15.84 -18.04
N LYS A 138 27.59 15.60 -18.55
CA LYS A 138 28.12 14.20 -18.50
C LYS A 138 28.65 13.74 -17.14
N PHE A 139 29.08 14.64 -16.25
CA PHE A 139 29.64 14.25 -14.94
C PHE A 139 28.64 14.41 -13.78
N GLN A 140 27.60 15.22 -13.96
CA GLN A 140 26.62 15.50 -12.91
C GLN A 140 25.37 14.60 -12.99
N ASP A 141 25.15 13.95 -14.14
CA ASP A 141 24.00 13.08 -14.42
C ASP A 141 24.10 11.67 -13.80
N GLU A 142 25.27 11.30 -13.27
CA GLU A 142 25.44 10.04 -12.54
C GLU A 142 25.11 10.18 -11.03
N ALA A 143 25.22 11.40 -10.48
CA ALA A 143 24.97 11.68 -9.07
C ALA A 143 23.47 11.76 -8.71
N ASP A 144 22.58 11.95 -9.69
CA ASP A 144 21.14 12.15 -9.48
C ASP A 144 20.28 10.95 -9.90
N ARG A 145 20.87 9.75 -9.89
CA ARG A 145 20.14 8.50 -10.15
C ARG A 145 19.86 7.77 -8.84
N LEU A 146 18.62 7.33 -8.67
CA LEU A 146 18.24 6.46 -7.57
C LEU A 146 18.66 5.03 -7.90
N VAL A 147 19.43 4.39 -7.01
CA VAL A 147 19.82 2.99 -7.14
C VAL A 147 18.72 2.11 -6.54
N VAL A 148 18.26 1.13 -7.31
CA VAL A 148 17.18 0.21 -6.95
C VAL A 148 17.52 -1.23 -7.34
N ALA A 149 16.87 -2.20 -6.68
CA ALA A 149 16.89 -3.59 -7.10
C ALA A 149 15.71 -3.85 -8.05
N LEU A 150 16.01 -4.20 -9.29
CA LEU A 150 15.06 -4.45 -10.36
C LEU A 150 14.89 -5.95 -10.57
N LYS A 151 13.68 -6.47 -10.31
CA LYS A 151 13.32 -7.85 -10.66
C LYS A 151 12.80 -7.89 -12.08
N VAL A 152 13.47 -8.65 -12.94
CA VAL A 152 13.12 -8.84 -14.35
C VAL A 152 12.57 -10.24 -14.52
N GLN A 153 11.35 -10.34 -15.03
CA GLN A 153 10.70 -11.61 -15.32
C GLN A 153 10.37 -11.70 -16.81
N SER A 154 10.72 -12.82 -17.43
CA SER A 154 10.34 -13.12 -18.81
C SER A 154 8.81 -13.22 -18.88
N LYS A 155 8.15 -12.29 -19.55
CA LYS A 155 6.74 -12.46 -19.90
C LYS A 155 6.65 -13.51 -21.01
N TYR A 156 6.25 -14.73 -20.62
CA TYR A 156 5.89 -15.85 -21.50
C TYR A 156 7.04 -16.40 -22.36
N GLN A 157 7.55 -17.59 -22.02
CA GLN A 157 8.03 -18.50 -23.07
C GLN A 157 6.79 -18.95 -23.84
N ILE A 158 6.64 -18.50 -25.08
CA ILE A 158 5.75 -19.20 -26.01
C ILE A 158 6.33 -20.61 -26.13
N LEU A 159 5.54 -21.60 -25.71
CA LEU A 159 5.80 -23.00 -26.02
C LEU A 159 5.68 -23.13 -27.54
N ASP A 160 6.82 -23.06 -28.25
CA ASP A 160 6.89 -23.66 -29.58
C ASP A 160 6.84 -25.18 -29.37
N ALA A 161 5.76 -25.77 -29.90
CA ALA A 161 5.53 -27.21 -29.96
C ALA A 161 6.33 -27.85 -31.11
#